data_AF-A0A7J3JC45-F1
#
_entry.id   AF-A0A7J3JC45-F1
#
_cell.length_a   1.000
_cell.length_b   1.000
_cell.length_c   1.000
_cell.angle_alpha   90.00
_cell.angle_beta   90.00
_cell.angle_gamma   90.00
#
_symmetry.space_group_name_H-M   'P 1'
#
loop_
_entity.id
_entity.type
_entity.pdbx_description
1 polymer ?
#
loop_
_entity_poly.entity_id
_entity_poly.type
_entity_poly.pdbx_seq_one_letter_code
_entity_poly.pdbx_strand_id
1 'polypeptide(L)' 'MNREIMTQKQTLTEDFLVDLTLHNFSAAMLREFAVKIVKPYFGGNINQAFRSLMAKAIEEETLFMDAVANTNR' A
#
# COMPACT_ATOMS: atom_id res chain seq x y z
N MET A 1 6.20 -21.87 34.38
CA MET A 1 7.02 -20.77 33.86
C MET A 1 7.50 -21.18 32.48
N ASN A 2 6.73 -20.88 31.44
CA ASN A 2 7.01 -21.32 30.07
C ASN A 2 7.48 -20.11 29.27
N ARG A 3 8.75 -20.15 28.84
CA ARG A 3 9.34 -19.12 27.97
C ARG A 3 8.82 -19.36 26.56
N GLU A 4 8.15 -18.37 26.00
CA GLU A 4 7.74 -18.39 24.60
C GLU A 4 8.97 -18.33 23.68
N ILE A 5 8.88 -19.15 22.65
CA ILE A 5 9.93 -19.45 21.66
C ILE A 5 10.05 -18.26 20.71
N MET A 6 11.27 -17.74 20.54
CA MET A 6 11.64 -16.90 19.38
C MET A 6 11.25 -17.63 18.10
N THR A 7 10.14 -17.24 17.49
CA THR A 7 9.83 -17.59 16.10
C THR A 7 10.16 -16.37 15.26
N GLN A 8 11.38 -16.38 14.72
CA GLN A 8 11.76 -15.53 13.60
C GLN A 8 10.83 -15.84 12.43
N LYS A 9 9.79 -15.03 12.23
CA LYS A 9 8.98 -15.09 11.01
C LYS A 9 9.65 -14.26 9.92
N GLN A 10 10.66 -14.90 9.33
CA GLN A 10 10.91 -14.98 7.91
C GLN A 10 10.93 -13.66 7.12
N THR A 11 12.15 -13.17 6.94
CA THR A 11 12.68 -12.43 5.79
C THR A 11 12.08 -12.92 4.47
N LEU A 12 11.09 -12.21 3.94
CA LEU A 12 10.51 -12.42 2.62
C LEU A 12 10.05 -11.06 2.15
N THR A 13 10.83 -10.35 1.31
CA THR A 13 10.35 -9.34 0.32
C THR A 13 11.45 -8.43 -0.27
N GLU A 14 12.75 -8.66 -0.07
CA GLU A 14 13.76 -7.81 -0.73
C GLU A 14 14.05 -8.23 -2.19
N ASP A 15 13.70 -9.46 -2.60
CA ASP A 15 14.27 -10.06 -3.81
C ASP A 15 13.41 -9.98 -5.08
N PHE A 16 12.21 -9.41 -5.04
CA PHE A 16 11.36 -9.28 -6.23
C PHE A 16 10.97 -7.83 -6.49
N LEU A 17 11.83 -7.13 -7.24
CA LEU A 17 11.48 -5.86 -7.86
C LEU A 17 10.70 -6.14 -9.15
N VAL A 18 9.55 -5.49 -9.28
CA VAL A 18 8.71 -5.56 -10.48
C VAL A 18 8.65 -4.19 -11.13
N ASP A 19 8.87 -4.16 -12.44
CA ASP A 19 8.62 -2.97 -13.24
C ASP A 19 7.14 -2.94 -13.63
N LEU A 20 6.42 -1.93 -13.18
CA LEU A 20 5.02 -1.73 -13.47
C LEU A 20 4.84 -0.63 -14.52
N THR A 21 4.25 -0.98 -15.66
CA THR A 21 3.78 0.00 -16.65
C THR A 21 2.28 0.19 -16.50
N LEU A 22 1.86 1.43 -16.30
CA LEU A 22 0.45 1.80 -16.16
C LEU A 22 -0.09 2.30 -17.49
N HIS A 23 -1.16 1.66 -17.99
CA HIS A 23 -1.84 2.05 -19.22
C HIS A 23 -3.15 2.78 -18.92
N ASN A 24 -3.63 3.56 -19.88
CA ASN A 24 -4.92 4.27 -19.83
C ASN A 24 -5.05 5.34 -18.74
N PHE A 25 -3.94 5.91 -18.27
CA PHE A 25 -3.95 7.11 -17.42
C PHE A 25 -3.95 8.36 -18.28
N SER A 26 -4.86 9.30 -17.99
CA SER A 26 -4.81 10.60 -18.65
C SER A 26 -3.61 11.41 -18.15
N ALA A 27 -2.94 12.11 -19.06
CA ALA A 27 -1.79 12.95 -18.70
C ALA A 27 -2.18 14.05 -17.70
N ALA A 28 -3.41 14.56 -17.78
CA ALA A 28 -3.94 15.54 -16.84
C ALA A 28 -4.05 14.94 -15.42
N MET A 29 -4.58 13.73 -15.29
CA MET A 29 -4.69 13.04 -14.00
C MET A 29 -3.33 12.81 -13.37
N LEU A 30 -2.35 12.33 -14.13
CA LEU A 30 -0.98 12.13 -13.61
C LEU A 30 -0.33 13.44 -13.19
N ARG A 31 -0.53 14.52 -13.96
CA ARG A 31 -0.03 15.86 -13.61
C ARG A 31 -0.64 16.34 -12.30
N GLU A 32 -1.95 16.24 -12.15
CA GLU A 32 -2.63 16.65 -10.93
C GLU A 32 -2.18 15.82 -9.74
N PHE A 33 -2.10 14.51 -9.89
CA PHE A 33 -1.58 13.61 -8.86
C PHE A 33 -0.15 13.99 -8.45
N ALA A 34 0.73 14.24 -9.43
CA ALA A 34 2.10 14.64 -9.16
C ALA A 34 2.19 15.97 -8.38
N VAL A 35 1.41 16.98 -8.78
CA VAL A 35 1.46 18.33 -8.17
C VAL A 35 0.77 18.36 -6.81
N LYS A 36 -0.41 17.76 -6.69
CA LYS A 36 -1.25 17.87 -5.49
C LYS A 36 -0.90 16.83 -4.44
N ILE A 37 -0.42 15.65 -4.84
CA ILE A 37 -0.18 14.52 -3.93
C ILE A 37 1.31 14.20 -3.82
N VAL A 38 1.95 13.85 -4.92
CA VAL A 38 3.32 13.31 -4.88
C VAL A 38 4.32 14.36 -4.37
N LYS A 39 4.29 15.59 -4.89
CA LYS A 39 5.22 16.65 -4.46
C LYS A 39 5.05 17.05 -2.99
N PRO A 40 3.84 17.38 -2.49
CA PRO A 40 3.70 17.91 -1.14
C PRO A 40 3.88 16.86 -0.05
N TYR A 41 3.42 15.62 -0.28
CA TYR A 41 3.37 14.60 0.76
C TYR A 41 4.46 13.53 0.64
N PHE A 42 5.05 13.36 -0.56
CA PHE A 42 6.05 12.33 -0.84
C PHE A 42 7.35 12.90 -1.41
N GLY A 43 7.55 14.23 -1.33
CA GLY A 43 8.78 14.88 -1.81
C GLY A 43 9.06 14.68 -3.30
N GLY A 44 8.02 14.39 -4.10
CA GLY A 44 8.17 14.07 -5.51
C GLY A 44 8.44 12.58 -5.81
N ASN A 45 8.53 11.72 -4.80
CA ASN A 45 8.73 10.28 -4.98
C ASN A 45 7.42 9.56 -5.36
N ILE A 46 7.21 9.37 -6.66
CA ILE A 46 6.00 8.73 -7.19
C ILE A 46 5.85 7.27 -6.76
N ASN A 47 6.96 6.53 -6.65
CA ASN A 47 6.94 5.12 -6.25
C ASN A 47 6.46 4.98 -4.81
N GLN A 48 6.91 5.86 -3.92
CA GLN A 48 6.45 5.88 -2.53
C GLN A 48 4.96 6.23 -2.44
N ALA A 49 4.50 7.19 -3.25
CA ALA A 49 3.08 7.55 -3.32
C ALA A 49 2.22 6.36 -3.76
N PHE A 50 2.61 5.64 -4.82
CA PHE A 50 1.91 4.43 -5.26
C PHE A 50 1.92 3.32 -4.21
N ARG A 51 3.06 3.04 -3.58
CA ARG A 51 3.13 2.07 -2.47
C ARG A 51 2.18 2.44 -1.33
N SER A 52 2.11 3.73 -0.98
CA SER A 52 1.20 4.22 0.06
C SER A 52 -0.27 4.07 -0.34
N LEU A 53 -0.64 4.38 -1.58
CA LEU A 53 -2.00 4.18 -2.08
C LEU A 53 -2.41 2.71 -2.03
N MET A 54 -1.55 1.80 -2.50
CA MET A 54 -1.84 0.36 -2.45
C MET A 54 -2.00 -0.15 -1.01
N ALA A 55 -1.10 0.25 -0.10
CA ALA A 55 -1.19 -0.15 1.30
C ALA A 55 -2.49 0.34 1.95
N LYS A 56 -2.88 1.61 1.71
CA LYS A 56 -4.12 2.19 2.23
C LYS A 56 -5.36 1.50 1.68
N ALA A 57 -5.39 1.17 0.39
CA ALA A 57 -6.51 0.47 -0.21
C ALA A 57 -6.70 -0.95 0.39
N ILE A 58 -5.60 -1.66 0.65
CA ILE A 58 -5.63 -2.98 1.30
C ILE A 58 -6.12 -2.86 2.75
N GLU A 59 -5.64 -1.86 3.49
CA GLU A 59 -6.06 -1.60 4.86
C GLU A 59 -7.56 -1.27 4.94
N GLU A 60 -8.06 -0.40 4.06
CA GLU A 60 -9.47 -0.04 3.97
C GLU A 60 -10.37 -1.25 3.69
N GLU A 61 -10.00 -2.09 2.73
CA GLU A 61 -10.74 -3.33 2.42
C GLU A 61 -10.76 -4.29 3.62
N THR A 62 -9.62 -4.41 4.32
CA THR A 62 -9.52 -5.26 5.51
C THR A 62 -10.46 -4.76 6.61
N LEU A 63 -10.44 -3.46 6.90
CA LEU A 63 -11.33 -2.86 7.90
C LEU A 63 -12.81 -3.03 7.53
N PHE A 64 -13.15 -2.87 6.26
CA PHE A 64 -14.51 -3.07 5.77
C PHE A 64 -14.96 -4.53 5.93
N MET A 65 -14.13 -5.50 5.53
CA MET A 65 -14.42 -6.93 5.69
C MET A 65 -14.60 -7.33 7.15
N ASP A 66 -13.76 -6.83 8.05
CA ASP A 66 -13.89 -7.09 9.48
C ASP A 66 -15.20 -6.52 10.03
N ALA A 67 -15.58 -5.31 9.62
CA ALA A 67 -16.86 -4.70 10.02
C ALA A 67 -18.07 -5.51 9.52
N VAL A 68 -18.05 -5.98 8.28
CA VAL A 68 -19.09 -6.86 7.70
C VAL A 68 -19.16 -8.19 8.45
N ALA A 69 -18.03 -8.83 8.74
CA ALA A 69 -17.99 -10.09 9.47
C ALA A 69 -18.53 -9.95 10.90
N ASN A 70 -18.27 -8.83 11.56
CA ASN A 70 -18.77 -8.54 12.91
C ASN A 70 -20.25 -8.12 12.94
N THR A 71 -20.78 -7.57 11.84
CA THR A 71 -22.21 -7.19 11.74
C THR A 71 -23.11 -8.39 11.42
N ASN A 72 -22.57 -9.44 10.79
CA ASN A 72 -23.29 -10.69 10.46
C ASN A 72 -23.22 -11.75 11.58
N ARG A 73 -22.75 -11.39 12.78
CA ARG A 73 -22.72 -12.23 13.98
C ARG A 73 -23.76 -11.77 14.99
#